data_AF-A0A7X1ZQV7-F1
#
_entry.id   AF-A0A7X1ZQV7-F1
#
_cell.length_a   1.000
_cell.length_b   1.000
_cell.length_c   1.000
_cell.angle_alpha   90.00
_cell.angle_beta   90.00
_cell.angle_gamma   90.00
#
_symmetry.space_group_name_H-M   'P 1'
#
loop_
_entity.id
_entity.type
_entity.pdbx_description
1 polymer ?
#
loop_
_entity_poly.entity_id
_entity_poly.type
_entity_poly.pdbx_seq_one_letter_code
_entity_poly.pdbx_strand_id
1 'polypeptide(L)' 'MPRIFAVIGLGTFGSAVALELARRGYEVFACDRDPDKIEELGSELANAVELDATDEK' A
#
# COMPACT_ATOMS: atom_id res chain seq x y z
N MET A 1 4.74 -15.80 13.23
CA MET A 1 3.57 -15.40 12.42
C MET A 1 4.02 -14.29 11.49
N PRO A 2 3.82 -14.39 10.17
CA PRO A 2 4.01 -13.24 9.29
C PRO A 2 3.07 -12.11 9.72
N ARG A 3 3.57 -10.88 9.80
CA ARG A 3 2.75 -9.69 10.06
C ARG A 3 2.42 -9.06 8.73
N ILE A 4 1.13 -8.88 8.50
CA ILE A 4 0.55 -8.27 7.31
C ILE A 4 0.00 -6.91 7.72
N PHE A 5 0.26 -5.89 6.92
CA PHE A 5 -0.24 -4.54 7.14
C PHE A 5 -1.03 -4.06 5.93
N ALA A 6 -2.10 -3.32 6.16
CA ALA A 6 -2.82 -2.58 5.13
C ALA A 6 -2.56 -1.09 5.34
N VAL A 7 -2.27 -0.37 4.25
CA VAL A 7 -2.08 1.08 4.22
C VAL A 7 -3.11 1.66 3.28
N ILE A 8 -4.02 2.47 3.83
CA ILE A 8 -5.12 3.10 3.09
C ILE A 8 -4.82 4.60 2.98
N GLY A 9 -4.72 5.08 1.74
CA GLY A 9 -4.29 6.42 1.38
C GLY A 9 -2.77 6.51 1.24
N LEU A 10 -2.31 6.72 0.00
CA LEU A 10 -0.92 6.84 -0.43
C LEU A 10 -0.56 8.30 -0.69
N GLY A 11 -0.97 9.20 0.21
CA GLY A 11 -0.37 10.53 0.29
C GLY A 11 1.07 10.48 0.81
N THR A 12 1.69 11.65 1.02
CA THR A 12 3.09 11.76 1.47
C THR A 12 3.45 10.85 2.65
N PHE A 13 2.55 10.73 3.62
CA PHE A 13 2.77 9.90 4.80
C PHE A 13 2.53 8.41 4.55
N GLY A 14 1.40 8.06 3.94
CA GLY A 14 1.02 6.66 3.71
C GLY A 14 2.02 5.92 2.84
N SER A 15 2.51 6.57 1.78
CA SER A 15 3.54 6.01 0.90
C SER A 15 4.83 5.73 1.66
N ALA A 16 5.29 6.67 2.50
CA ALA A 16 6.50 6.48 3.31
C ALA A 16 6.35 5.32 4.31
N VAL A 17 5.16 5.17 4.92
CA VAL A 17 4.86 4.07 5.84
C VAL A 17 4.83 2.72 5.11
N ALA A 18 4.15 2.64 3.97
CA ALA A 18 4.05 1.43 3.16
C ALA A 18 5.45 0.93 2.74
N LEU A 19 6.29 1.85 2.24
CA LEU A 19 7.66 1.55 1.83
C LEU A 19 8.53 1.09 3.00
N GLU A 20 8.45 1.76 4.15
CA GLU A 20 9.24 1.37 5.32
C GLU A 20 8.82 0.00 5.87
N LEU A 21 7.53 -0.32 5.87
CA LEU A 21 7.03 -1.64 6.26
C LEU A 21 7.51 -2.73 5.30
N ALA A 22 7.46 -2.47 3.99
CA ALA A 22 7.96 -3.39 2.97
C ALA A 22 9.47 -3.61 3.09
N ARG A 23 10.26 -2.55 3.29
CA ARG A 23 11.73 -2.63 3.52
C ARG A 23 12.08 -3.46 4.75
N ARG A 24 11.22 -3.48 5.77
CA ARG A 24 11.37 -4.32 6.97
C ARG A 24 10.99 -5.79 6.74
N GLY A 25 10.58 -6.16 5.53
CA GLY A 25 10.20 -7.52 5.16
C GLY A 25 8.79 -7.90 5.56
N TYR A 26 7.93 -6.93 5.84
CA TYR A 26 6.50 -7.18 6.06
C TYR A 26 5.73 -7.22 4.75
N GLU A 27 4.65 -7.98 4.74
CA GLU A 27 3.70 -7.97 3.64
C GLU A 27 2.77 -6.76 3.80
N VAL A 28 2.69 -5.93 2.75
CA VAL A 28 1.97 -4.66 2.77
C VAL A 28 0.98 -4.61 1.62
N PHE A 29 -0.29 -4.41 1.95
CA PHE A 29 -1.35 -4.09 1.00
C PHE A 29 -1.54 -2.57 0.99
N ALA A 30 -1.20 -1.94 -0.13
CA ALA A 30 -1.32 -0.49 -0.31
C ALA A 30 -2.55 -0.19 -1.17
N CYS A 31 -3.44 0.68 -0.66
CA CYS A 31 -4.69 1.08 -1.32
C CYS A 31 -4.77 2.62 -1.41
N ASP A 32 -5.11 3.15 -2.58
CA ASP A 32 -5.47 4.55 -2.82
C ASP A 32 -6.51 4.57 -3.96
N ARG A 33 -7.28 5.66 -4.04
CA ARG A 33 -8.23 5.92 -5.13
C ARG A 33 -7.56 6.47 -6.40
N ASP A 34 -6.32 6.93 -6.27
CA ASP A 34 -5.53 7.52 -7.34
C ASP A 34 -4.64 6.42 -7.95
N PRO A 35 -4.96 5.95 -9.18
CA PRO A 35 -4.25 4.84 -9.80
C PRO A 35 -2.78 5.17 -10.08
N ASP A 36 -2.44 6.43 -10.31
CA ASP A 36 -1.06 6.86 -10.56
C ASP A 36 -0.17 6.55 -9.34
N LYS A 37 -0.70 6.71 -8.13
CA LYS A 37 0.01 6.40 -6.88
C LYS A 37 0.16 4.90 -6.64
N ILE A 38 -0.86 4.13 -7.02
CA ILE A 38 -0.78 2.66 -6.94
C ILE A 38 0.31 2.16 -7.89
N GLU A 39 0.38 2.70 -9.11
CA GLU A 39 1.38 2.32 -10.09
C GLU A 39 2.80 2.72 -9.65
N GLU A 40 2.97 3.93 -9.12
CA GLU A 40 4.25 4.43 -8.60
C GLU A 40 4.79 3.51 -7.49
N LEU A 41 3.95 3.13 -6.52
CA LEU A 41 4.33 2.24 -5.41
C LEU A 41 4.33 0.75 -5.76
N GLY A 42 3.61 0.34 -6.80
CA GLY A 42 3.50 -1.06 -7.22
C GLY A 42 4.82 -1.66 -7.70
N SER A 43 5.75 -0.80 -8.15
CA SER A 43 7.10 -1.23 -8.49
C SER A 43 7.98 -1.55 -7.27
N GLU A 44 7.69 -0.96 -6.10
CA GLU A 44 8.48 -1.08 -4.87
C GLU A 44 7.84 -2.03 -3.83
N LEU A 45 6.55 -2.30 -3.93
CA LEU A 45 5.81 -3.16 -3.01
C LEU A 45 5.59 -4.55 -3.61
N ALA A 46 5.80 -5.60 -2.79
CA ALA A 46 5.61 -6.98 -3.24
C ALA A 46 4.16 -7.30 -3.62
N ASN A 47 3.17 -6.58 -3.07
CA ASN A 47 1.73 -6.76 -3.31
C ASN A 47 0.97 -5.41 -3.21
N ALA A 48 1.05 -4.54 -4.21
CA ALA A 48 0.18 -3.37 -4.31
C ALA A 48 -1.16 -3.74 -4.99
N VAL A 49 -2.30 -3.29 -4.44
CA VAL A 49 -3.62 -3.58 -4.98
C VAL A 49 -4.42 -2.29 -5.04
N GLU A 50 -4.89 -1.92 -6.23
CA GLU A 50 -5.85 -0.82 -6.39
C GLU A 50 -7.18 -1.21 -5.74
N LEU A 51 -7.56 -0.49 -4.69
CA LEU A 51 -8.75 -0.78 -3.88
C LEU A 51 -9.30 0.55 -3.35
N ASP A 52 -10.59 0.81 -3.61
CA ASP A 52 -11.31 1.91 -2.97
C ASP A 52 -11.74 1.46 -1.58
N ALA A 53 -11.11 1.99 -0.53
CA ALA A 53 -11.42 1.65 0.85
C ALA A 53 -12.78 2.17 1.35
N THR A 54 -13.53 2.90 0.52
CA THR A 54 -14.91 3.31 0.80
C THR A 54 -15.96 2.45 0.10
N ASP A 55 -15.55 1.54 -0.79
CA ASP A 55 -16.44 0.57 -1.42
C ASP A 55 -16.43 -0.73 -0.60
N GLU A 56 -17.58 -1.08 -0.04
CA GLU A 56 -17.76 -2.18 0.92
C GLU A 56 -17.91 -3.56 0.24
N LYS A 57 -17.58 -3.69 -1.05
CA LYS A 57 -17.88 -4.86 -1.88
C LYS A 57 -16.74 -5.87 -2.04
#